data_AF-A0A553NMF1-F1
#
_entry.id   AF-A0A553NMF1-F1
#
_cell.length_a   1.000
_cell.length_b   1.000
_cell.length_c   1.000
_cell.angle_alpha   90.00
_cell.angle_beta   90.00
_cell.angle_gamma   90.00
#
_symmetry.space_group_name_H-M   'P 1'
#
loop_
_entity.id
_entity.type
_entity.pdbx_description
1 polymer ?
#
loop_
_entity_poly.entity_id
_entity_poly.type
_entity_poly.pdbx_seq_one_letter_code
_entity_poly.pdbx_strand_id
1 'polypeptide(L)'
;MLVCVQVSRVPVESCSQYSSCGECLASGDPHCGWCVLHSVCSRKDRCERAEEQQRFASRLEQCVRLTVQPNNISVTMSEVQARPSSSPIPSLQGPLCSLAAGVNCSFEDYFETEGHIMGGRVYCLSPSTRDIAPITRNQGDKRVVKLHLKSKETGKKFASVDFVFYNCSVHQSCLSCVNGSFPCHWCKYRHMCTHNANDCSFQEGRVNMSEALSQQLF
;
A
#
# COMPACT_ATOMS: atom_id res chain seq x y z
N MET A 1 -15.10 47.50 36.75
CA MET A 1 -14.96 46.14 36.19
C MET A 1 -13.52 45.99 35.74
N LEU A 2 -12.68 45.31 36.52
CA LEU A 2 -11.29 45.02 36.14
C LEU A 2 -11.33 43.98 35.02
N VAL A 3 -10.84 44.33 33.83
CA VAL A 3 -10.66 43.37 32.74
C VAL A 3 -9.36 42.63 33.04
N CYS A 4 -9.44 41.34 33.38
CA CYS A 4 -8.25 40.51 33.52
C CYS A 4 -7.60 40.38 32.14
N VAL A 5 -6.43 41.00 31.95
CA VAL A 5 -5.65 40.88 30.71
C VAL A 5 -4.82 39.60 30.83
N GLN A 6 -5.20 38.57 30.07
CA GLN A 6 -4.50 37.30 30.05
C GLN A 6 -3.42 37.35 28.96
N VAL A 7 -2.15 37.26 29.36
CA VAL A 7 -1.01 37.19 28.43
C VAL A 7 -0.77 35.72 28.09
N SER A 8 -0.80 35.36 26.80
CA SER A 8 -0.56 34.02 26.32
C SER A 8 0.70 33.96 25.45
N ARG A 9 1.59 33.01 25.73
CA ARG A 9 2.74 32.71 24.87
C ARG A 9 2.27 31.81 23.74
N VAL A 10 2.05 32.41 22.57
CA VAL A 10 1.70 31.69 21.34
C VAL A 10 2.99 31.18 20.69
N PRO A 11 3.10 29.88 20.36
CA PRO A 11 4.21 29.35 19.58
C PRO A 11 4.36 30.13 18.26
N VAL A 12 5.60 30.40 17.84
CA VAL A 12 5.88 31.08 16.57
C VAL A 12 5.45 30.20 15.39
N GLU A 13 5.57 28.89 15.58
CA GLU A 13 5.27 27.86 14.60
C GLU A 13 4.30 26.82 15.18
N SER A 14 3.44 26.27 14.32
CA SER A 14 2.57 25.14 14.67
C SER A 14 2.66 24.02 13.62
N CYS A 15 3.86 23.76 13.10
CA CYS A 15 4.10 22.77 12.03
C CYS A 15 3.50 21.39 12.32
N SER A 16 3.52 20.95 13.58
CA SER A 16 3.00 19.65 14.01
C SER A 16 1.50 19.44 13.75
N GLN A 17 0.76 20.48 13.36
CA GLN A 17 -0.64 20.38 12.96
C GLN A 17 -0.83 19.64 11.63
N TYR A 18 0.20 19.60 10.77
CA TYR A 18 0.12 18.98 9.46
C TYR A 18 0.49 17.50 9.51
N SER A 19 -0.39 16.66 8.97
CA SER A 19 -0.30 15.20 9.09
C SER A 19 0.36 14.52 7.88
N SER A 20 0.54 15.27 6.79
CA SER A 20 1.17 14.79 5.57
C SER A 20 2.22 15.75 5.04
N CYS A 21 3.18 15.23 4.27
CA CYS A 21 4.22 16.03 3.62
C CYS A 21 3.61 17.10 2.69
N GLY A 22 2.53 16.73 1.98
CA GLY A 22 1.81 17.65 1.09
C GLY A 22 1.22 18.83 1.85
N GLU A 23 0.49 18.58 2.94
CA GLU A 23 -0.09 19.65 3.79
C GLU A 23 0.99 20.51 4.42
N CYS A 24 2.03 19.88 4.97
CA CYS A 24 3.15 20.55 5.64
C CYS A 24 3.82 21.58 4.74
N LEU A 25 4.13 21.18 3.51
CA LEU A 25 4.87 22.02 2.55
C LEU A 25 3.96 22.91 1.71
N ALA A 26 2.65 22.60 1.62
CA ALA A 26 1.66 23.49 1.02
C ALA A 26 1.22 24.63 1.96
N SER A 27 1.54 24.54 3.26
CA SER A 27 1.24 25.61 4.24
C SER A 27 1.89 26.95 3.90
N GLY A 28 3.04 26.92 3.21
CA GLY A 28 3.84 28.10 2.91
C GLY A 28 4.60 28.68 4.11
N ASP A 29 4.58 28.02 5.28
CA ASP A 29 5.35 28.46 6.45
C ASP A 29 6.85 28.15 6.25
N PRO A 30 7.73 29.17 6.20
CA PRO A 30 9.16 28.98 5.96
C PRO A 30 9.89 28.22 7.08
N HIS A 31 9.29 28.12 8.27
CA HIS A 31 9.89 27.36 9.38
C HIS A 31 9.55 25.87 9.31
N CYS A 32 8.53 25.49 8.54
CA CYS A 32 8.04 24.12 8.48
C CYS A 32 8.69 23.34 7.34
N GLY A 33 9.09 22.12 7.66
CA GLY A 33 9.44 21.11 6.66
C GLY A 33 9.10 19.71 7.15
N TRP A 34 9.25 18.75 6.26
CA TRP A 34 8.84 17.38 6.53
C TRP A 34 10.03 16.52 6.91
N CYS A 35 10.04 16.01 8.15
CA CYS A 35 11.03 15.06 8.62
C CYS A 35 10.65 13.66 8.13
N VAL A 36 11.29 13.23 7.04
CA VAL A 36 10.83 12.11 6.21
C VAL A 36 10.69 10.82 7.03
N LEU A 37 11.76 10.31 7.65
CA LEU A 37 11.73 9.02 8.36
C LEU A 37 10.95 9.04 9.68
N HIS A 38 10.62 10.23 10.20
CA HIS A 38 9.81 10.40 11.39
C HIS A 38 8.33 10.64 11.06
N SER A 39 8.00 10.88 9.78
CA SER A 39 6.65 11.17 9.29
C SER A 39 5.98 12.33 10.04
N VAL A 40 6.73 13.39 10.31
CA VAL A 40 6.24 14.56 11.06
C VAL A 40 6.65 15.86 10.39
N CYS A 41 5.73 16.83 10.40
CA CYS A 41 6.02 18.19 10.01
C CYS A 41 6.65 18.93 11.20
N SER A 42 7.90 19.37 11.04
CA SER A 42 8.65 20.03 12.10
C SER A 42 9.66 21.01 11.52
N ARG A 43 10.32 21.76 12.39
CA ARG A 43 11.45 22.60 11.99
C ARG A 43 12.69 21.73 11.72
N LYS A 44 13.59 22.24 10.89
CA LYS A 44 14.85 21.55 10.55
C LYS A 44 15.67 21.18 11.79
N ASP A 45 15.74 22.07 12.79
CA ASP A 45 16.45 21.84 14.06
C ASP A 45 15.82 20.78 14.97
N ARG A 46 14.54 20.46 14.76
CA ARG A 46 13.81 19.42 15.52
C ARG A 46 13.75 18.09 14.78
N CYS A 47 14.31 17.98 13.57
CA CYS A 47 14.39 16.74 12.83
C CYS A 47 15.77 16.13 12.99
N GLU A 48 15.84 14.94 13.56
CA GLU A 48 17.10 14.24 13.78
C GLU A 48 17.79 13.93 12.44
N ARG A 49 19.09 14.22 12.35
CA ARG A 49 19.91 14.05 11.14
C ARG A 49 19.39 14.80 9.91
N ALA A 50 18.69 15.92 10.09
CA ALA A 50 18.12 16.71 8.99
C ALA A 50 19.13 17.23 7.95
N GLU A 51 20.43 17.31 8.29
CA GLU A 51 21.50 17.71 7.36
C GLU A 51 21.86 16.61 6.35
N GLU A 52 21.49 15.36 6.61
CA GLU A 52 21.73 14.30 5.64
C GLU A 52 20.79 14.38 4.45
N GLN A 53 21.30 13.96 3.30
CA GLN A 53 20.58 13.97 2.05
C GLN A 53 19.25 13.21 2.20
N GLN A 54 18.15 13.89 1.88
CA GLN A 54 16.79 13.33 1.83
C GLN A 54 16.18 12.95 3.19
N ARG A 55 16.73 13.43 4.31
CA ARG A 55 16.10 13.29 5.64
C ARG A 55 15.02 14.34 5.91
N PHE A 56 15.19 15.53 5.34
CA PHE A 56 14.30 16.66 5.53
C PHE A 56 13.87 17.22 4.18
N ALA A 57 12.55 17.26 3.94
CA ALA A 57 11.98 17.84 2.74
C ALA A 57 11.51 19.28 3.03
N SER A 58 11.98 20.23 2.22
CA SER A 58 11.60 21.64 2.27
C SER A 58 10.77 22.08 1.07
N ARG A 59 10.68 21.24 0.03
CA ARG A 59 9.87 21.48 -1.18
C ARG A 59 8.95 20.32 -1.46
N LEU A 60 7.78 20.58 -2.04
CA LEU A 60 6.79 19.54 -2.38
C LEU A 60 7.37 18.40 -3.24
N GLU A 61 8.30 18.73 -4.13
CA GLU A 61 8.98 17.77 -5.01
C GLU A 61 9.85 16.75 -4.27
N GLN A 62 10.23 17.06 -3.02
CA GLN A 62 11.04 16.19 -2.16
C GLN A 62 10.18 15.24 -1.31
N CYS A 63 8.85 15.35 -1.37
CA CYS A 63 7.96 14.41 -0.69
C CYS A 63 8.09 13.01 -1.29
N VAL A 64 8.19 12.01 -0.41
CA VAL A 64 8.29 10.60 -0.83
C VAL A 64 6.97 10.15 -1.44
N ARG A 65 7.04 9.51 -2.61
CA ARG A 65 5.90 8.84 -3.27
C ARG A 65 6.17 7.35 -3.39
N LEU A 66 5.28 6.56 -2.80
CA LEU A 66 5.35 5.11 -2.87
C LEU A 66 4.48 4.62 -4.03
N THR A 67 5.05 3.78 -4.89
CA THR A 67 4.32 3.06 -5.93
C THR A 67 4.53 1.56 -5.74
N VAL A 68 3.56 0.74 -6.11
CA VAL A 68 3.60 -0.71 -5.87
C VAL A 68 3.14 -1.44 -7.11
N GLN A 69 3.88 -2.49 -7.50
CA GLN A 69 3.59 -3.25 -8.70
C GLN A 69 3.62 -4.77 -8.45
N PRO A 70 2.48 -5.49 -8.60
CA PRO A 70 1.16 -4.95 -8.85
C PRO A 70 0.58 -4.32 -7.59
N ASN A 71 -0.42 -3.48 -7.79
CA ASN A 71 -1.20 -2.84 -6.73
C ASN A 71 -2.35 -3.72 -6.20
N ASN A 72 -2.47 -4.95 -6.71
CA ASN A 72 -3.50 -5.89 -6.32
C ASN A 72 -3.01 -7.35 -6.35
N ILE A 73 -3.54 -8.17 -5.44
CA ILE A 73 -3.31 -9.63 -5.42
C ILE A 73 -4.57 -10.38 -4.96
N SER A 74 -4.75 -11.60 -5.44
CA SER A 74 -5.84 -12.48 -5.00
C SER A 74 -5.53 -13.05 -3.62
N VAL A 75 -6.53 -13.13 -2.75
CA VAL A 75 -6.41 -13.76 -1.42
C VAL A 75 -5.93 -15.21 -1.47
N THR A 76 -6.18 -15.92 -2.57
CA THR A 76 -5.80 -17.33 -2.76
C THR A 76 -4.46 -17.53 -3.47
N MET A 77 -3.82 -16.48 -4.02
CA MET A 77 -2.48 -16.62 -4.63
C MET A 77 -1.39 -16.96 -3.63
N SER A 78 -1.61 -16.70 -2.34
CA SER A 78 -0.63 -16.97 -1.29
C SER A 78 -0.43 -18.46 -0.95
N GLU A 79 -1.18 -19.37 -1.58
CA GLU A 79 -1.08 -20.83 -1.35
C GLU A 79 -0.24 -21.60 -2.39
N VAL A 80 0.18 -20.97 -3.49
CA VAL A 80 0.95 -21.68 -4.53
C VAL A 80 2.44 -21.59 -4.20
N GLN A 81 2.94 -22.68 -3.61
CA GLN A 81 4.31 -23.19 -3.68
C GLN A 81 5.38 -22.15 -4.06
N ALA A 82 6.25 -21.84 -3.09
CA ALA A 82 7.50 -21.10 -3.24
C ALA A 82 8.30 -21.49 -4.50
N ARG A 83 7.93 -20.88 -5.62
CA ARG A 83 8.81 -20.63 -6.76
C ARG A 83 9.24 -19.17 -6.59
N PRO A 84 10.54 -18.85 -6.54
CA PRO A 84 11.02 -17.49 -6.30
C PRO A 84 10.74 -16.52 -7.47
N SER A 85 9.74 -16.79 -8.31
CA SER A 85 9.48 -16.11 -9.57
C SER A 85 8.27 -15.15 -9.55
N SER A 86 7.65 -14.87 -8.41
CA SER A 86 6.58 -13.86 -8.34
C SER A 86 6.47 -13.19 -6.97
N SER A 87 7.52 -12.45 -6.59
CA SER A 87 7.42 -11.44 -5.53
C SER A 87 7.31 -10.07 -6.17
N PRO A 88 6.13 -9.45 -6.16
CA PRO A 88 6.03 -8.08 -6.57
C PRO A 88 6.64 -7.08 -5.59
N ILE A 89 7.10 -5.97 -6.14
CA ILE A 89 8.11 -5.11 -5.54
C ILE A 89 7.48 -3.73 -5.37
N PRO A 90 7.37 -3.17 -4.16
CA PRO A 90 7.15 -1.73 -4.02
C PRO A 90 8.31 -0.95 -4.65
N SER A 91 8.03 -0.26 -5.76
CA SER A 91 8.93 0.75 -6.32
C SER A 91 8.70 2.07 -5.59
N LEU A 92 9.63 2.45 -4.73
CA LEU A 92 9.69 3.84 -4.28
C LEU A 92 10.08 4.71 -5.47
N GLN A 93 9.22 5.66 -5.84
CA GLN A 93 9.58 6.72 -6.78
C GLN A 93 9.97 7.92 -5.93
N GLY A 94 11.23 7.93 -5.52
CA GLY A 94 11.77 8.89 -4.58
C GLY A 94 13.18 8.50 -4.17
N PRO A 95 13.88 9.37 -3.45
CA PRO A 95 15.31 9.19 -3.24
C PRO A 95 15.62 8.11 -2.19
N LEU A 96 16.38 7.06 -2.57
CA LEU A 96 16.64 5.87 -1.72
C LEU A 96 17.87 5.99 -0.81
N CYS A 97 18.65 7.07 -0.87
CA CYS A 97 19.94 7.14 -0.18
C CYS A 97 19.83 7.17 1.35
N SER A 98 18.64 7.40 1.92
CA SER A 98 18.40 7.47 3.37
C SER A 98 18.00 6.13 4.03
N LEU A 99 17.88 5.04 3.27
CA LEU A 99 17.39 3.74 3.76
C LEU A 99 18.47 2.70 4.09
N ALA A 100 19.71 3.13 4.32
CA ALA A 100 20.84 2.23 4.59
C ALA A 100 20.63 1.29 5.80
N ALA A 101 19.82 1.70 6.79
CA ALA A 101 19.46 0.89 7.95
C ALA A 101 18.45 -0.23 7.64
N GLY A 102 17.85 -0.23 6.45
CA GLY A 102 16.80 -1.17 6.03
C GLY A 102 15.38 -0.71 6.37
N VAL A 103 14.41 -1.40 5.78
CA VAL A 103 12.98 -1.08 5.90
C VAL A 103 12.17 -2.35 6.12
N ASN A 104 11.00 -2.21 6.75
CA ASN A 104 9.98 -3.24 6.83
C ASN A 104 8.75 -2.80 6.04
N CYS A 105 8.11 -3.73 5.34
CA CYS A 105 6.80 -3.54 4.74
C CYS A 105 5.72 -3.96 5.73
N SER A 106 4.76 -3.07 5.96
CA SER A 106 3.69 -3.27 6.94
C SER A 106 2.34 -3.06 6.25
N PHE A 107 1.52 -4.10 6.19
CA PHE A 107 0.16 -4.04 5.64
C PHE A 107 -0.79 -3.66 6.77
N GLU A 108 -1.18 -2.38 6.81
CA GLU A 108 -1.81 -1.73 7.97
C GLU A 108 -1.09 -2.11 9.28
N ASP A 109 -1.76 -2.71 10.24
CA ASP A 109 -1.19 -3.22 11.49
C ASP A 109 -1.31 -4.75 11.60
N TYR A 110 -1.64 -5.44 10.50
CA TYR A 110 -1.92 -6.89 10.49
C TYR A 110 -0.68 -7.74 10.24
N PHE A 111 0.16 -7.33 9.30
CA PHE A 111 1.31 -8.12 8.87
C PHE A 111 2.52 -7.20 8.60
N GLU A 112 3.68 -7.59 9.12
CA GLU A 112 4.94 -6.89 8.91
C GLU A 112 6.00 -7.88 8.43
N THR A 113 6.73 -7.53 7.37
CA THR A 113 7.80 -8.34 6.78
C THR A 113 9.02 -7.49 6.50
N GLU A 114 10.19 -8.14 6.46
CA GLU A 114 11.44 -7.47 6.12
C GLU A 114 11.47 -7.08 4.63
N GLY A 115 11.85 -5.84 4.35
CA GLY A 115 12.05 -5.33 3.00
C GLY A 115 13.52 -5.39 2.59
N HIS A 116 13.80 -6.05 1.48
CA HIS A 116 15.14 -6.11 0.88
C HIS A 116 15.32 -4.98 -0.13
N ILE A 117 16.39 -4.21 -0.03
CA ILE A 117 16.67 -3.09 -0.94
C ILE A 117 17.61 -3.57 -2.04
N MET A 118 17.15 -3.59 -3.29
CA MET A 118 17.98 -3.93 -4.45
C MET A 118 17.72 -2.95 -5.59
N GLY A 119 18.77 -2.36 -6.16
CA GLY A 119 18.67 -1.53 -7.37
C GLY A 119 17.70 -0.35 -7.28
N GLY A 120 17.59 0.31 -6.12
CA GLY A 120 16.65 1.43 -5.97
C GLY A 120 15.21 1.01 -5.67
N ARG A 121 14.95 -0.27 -5.39
CA ARG A 121 13.59 -0.79 -5.11
C ARG A 121 13.57 -1.59 -3.82
N VAL A 122 12.40 -1.65 -3.18
CA VAL A 122 12.18 -2.41 -1.95
C VAL A 122 11.37 -3.65 -2.30
N TYR A 123 11.88 -4.82 -1.93
CA TYR A 123 11.27 -6.12 -2.20
C TYR A 123 10.69 -6.66 -0.90
N CYS A 124 9.40 -6.97 -0.89
CA CYS A 124 8.70 -7.44 0.30
C CYS A 124 7.87 -8.68 -0.03
N LEU A 125 7.68 -9.53 0.96
CA LEU A 125 6.79 -10.69 0.83
C LEU A 125 5.35 -10.28 1.05
N SER A 126 4.44 -10.79 0.21
CA SER A 126 3.00 -10.65 0.46
C SER A 126 2.59 -11.50 1.68
N PRO A 127 1.57 -11.07 2.44
CA PRO A 127 1.09 -11.85 3.58
C PRO A 127 0.53 -13.21 3.14
N SER A 128 0.52 -14.20 4.03
CA SER A 128 -0.06 -15.52 3.73
C SER A 128 -1.59 -15.47 3.80
N THR A 129 -2.30 -16.47 3.24
CA THR A 129 -3.77 -16.55 3.33
C THR A 129 -4.28 -16.52 4.77
N ARG A 130 -3.50 -17.06 5.72
CA ARG A 130 -3.82 -17.05 7.15
C ARG A 130 -3.76 -15.64 7.74
N ASP A 131 -2.79 -14.84 7.29
CA ASP A 131 -2.60 -13.46 7.74
C ASP A 131 -3.61 -12.51 7.06
N ILE A 132 -4.09 -12.86 5.86
CA ILE A 132 -5.10 -12.10 5.10
C ILE A 132 -6.52 -12.41 5.56
N ALA A 133 -6.79 -13.62 6.08
CA ALA A 133 -8.13 -14.02 6.49
C ALA A 133 -8.83 -13.05 7.46
N PRO A 134 -8.17 -12.48 8.51
CA PRO A 134 -8.75 -11.43 9.35
C PRO A 134 -9.07 -10.14 8.59
N ILE A 135 -8.30 -9.83 7.54
CA ILE A 135 -8.37 -8.59 6.77
C ILE A 135 -9.57 -8.61 5.81
N THR A 136 -9.86 -9.76 5.20
CA THR A 136 -10.86 -9.90 4.13
C THR A 136 -12.15 -10.59 4.57
N ARG A 137 -12.24 -11.07 5.81
CA ARG A 137 -13.46 -11.72 6.33
C ARG A 137 -14.64 -10.75 6.24
N ASN A 138 -15.69 -11.18 5.54
CA ASN A 138 -16.94 -10.41 5.34
C ASN A 138 -16.79 -9.09 4.56
N GLN A 139 -15.68 -8.88 3.85
CA GLN A 139 -15.40 -7.63 3.12
C GLN A 139 -15.83 -7.67 1.64
N GLY A 140 -16.45 -8.75 1.18
CA GLY A 140 -16.94 -8.88 -0.20
C GLY A 140 -15.86 -9.26 -1.21
N ASP A 141 -15.96 -8.70 -2.41
CA ASP A 141 -15.11 -9.00 -3.59
C ASP A 141 -13.71 -8.36 -3.51
N LYS A 142 -13.57 -7.24 -2.79
CA LYS A 142 -12.28 -6.55 -2.60
C LYS A 142 -12.16 -5.86 -1.25
N ARG A 143 -10.91 -5.73 -0.80
CA ARG A 143 -10.51 -4.95 0.37
C ARG A 143 -9.27 -4.11 0.03
N VAL A 144 -9.40 -2.79 0.17
CA VAL A 144 -8.29 -1.84 0.03
C VAL A 144 -7.62 -1.68 1.39
N VAL A 145 -6.31 -1.92 1.50
CA VAL A 145 -5.52 -1.70 2.71
C VAL A 145 -4.38 -0.71 2.42
N LYS A 146 -3.84 -0.09 3.46
CA LYS A 146 -2.62 0.74 3.32
C LYS A 146 -1.37 -0.11 3.51
N LEU A 147 -0.55 -0.20 2.46
CA LEU A 147 0.82 -0.72 2.56
C LEU A 147 1.73 0.42 3.00
N HIS A 148 2.41 0.23 4.13
CA HIS A 148 3.35 1.16 4.72
C HIS A 148 4.79 0.68 4.58
N LEU A 149 5.71 1.63 4.41
CA LEU A 149 7.13 1.40 4.68
C LEU A 149 7.49 1.96 6.05
N LYS A 150 8.11 1.10 6.86
CA LYS A 150 8.56 1.41 8.21
C LYS A 150 10.08 1.41 8.22
N SER A 151 10.67 2.50 8.67
CA SER A 151 12.13 2.59 8.80
C SER A 151 12.60 1.74 9.98
N LYS A 152 13.64 0.92 9.78
CA LYS A 152 14.27 0.18 10.89
C LYS A 152 15.04 1.11 11.85
N GLU A 153 15.44 2.29 11.38
CA GLU A 153 16.16 3.28 12.18
C GLU A 153 15.24 3.96 13.21
N THR A 154 14.06 4.41 12.78
CA THR A 154 13.14 5.16 13.65
C THR A 154 11.98 4.32 14.18
N GLY A 155 11.75 3.14 13.59
CA GLY A 155 10.57 2.31 13.87
C GLY A 155 9.24 2.93 13.40
N LYS A 156 9.27 4.04 12.66
CA LYS A 156 8.07 4.77 12.21
C LYS A 156 7.71 4.46 10.77
N LYS A 157 6.40 4.42 10.50
CA LYS A 157 5.82 4.34 9.14
C LYS A 157 5.95 5.73 8.49
N PHE A 158 6.60 5.82 7.33
CA PHE A 158 6.91 7.11 6.71
C PHE A 158 6.37 7.29 5.28
N ALA A 159 6.01 6.20 4.62
CA ALA A 159 5.37 6.21 3.31
C ALA A 159 4.23 5.21 3.29
N SER A 160 3.19 5.50 2.52
CA SER A 160 2.03 4.62 2.36
C SER A 160 1.47 4.65 0.95
N VAL A 161 0.90 3.53 0.51
CA VAL A 161 0.15 3.41 -0.75
C VAL A 161 -1.04 2.49 -0.54
N ASP A 162 -2.12 2.73 -1.28
CA ASP A 162 -3.28 1.84 -1.28
C ASP A 162 -2.94 0.54 -2.03
N PHE A 163 -3.30 -0.58 -1.44
CA PHE A 163 -3.05 -1.93 -1.95
C PHE A 163 -4.33 -2.76 -1.86
N VAL A 164 -4.65 -3.52 -2.90
CA VAL A 164 -5.97 -4.18 -3.02
C VAL A 164 -5.85 -5.70 -2.92
N PHE A 165 -6.52 -6.27 -1.94
CA PHE A 165 -6.80 -7.70 -1.90
C PHE A 165 -8.15 -7.96 -2.57
N TYR A 166 -8.21 -8.88 -3.53
CA TYR A 166 -9.48 -9.29 -4.15
C TYR A 166 -9.76 -10.78 -3.96
N ASN A 167 -11.03 -11.14 -3.94
CA ASN A 167 -11.49 -12.51 -3.74
C ASN A 167 -12.52 -12.91 -4.81
N CYS A 168 -12.04 -13.60 -5.84
CA CYS A 168 -12.90 -14.10 -6.91
C CYS A 168 -13.96 -15.09 -6.39
N SER A 169 -13.67 -15.86 -5.34
CA SER A 169 -14.54 -16.92 -4.83
C SER A 169 -15.86 -16.41 -4.23
N VAL A 170 -16.00 -15.10 -4.00
CA VAL A 170 -17.25 -14.46 -3.56
C VAL A 170 -18.29 -14.41 -4.69
N HIS A 171 -17.87 -14.42 -5.95
CA HIS A 171 -18.78 -14.36 -7.09
C HIS A 171 -19.44 -15.73 -7.34
N GLN A 172 -20.76 -15.78 -7.15
CA GLN A 172 -21.57 -17.01 -7.32
C GLN A 172 -22.16 -17.17 -8.73
N SER A 173 -22.01 -16.18 -9.60
CA SER A 173 -22.51 -16.24 -10.98
C SER A 173 -21.40 -15.92 -11.99
N CYS A 174 -21.51 -16.51 -13.18
CA CYS A 174 -20.60 -16.26 -14.29
C CYS A 174 -20.51 -14.76 -14.60
N LEU A 175 -21.67 -14.10 -14.74
CA LEU A 175 -21.73 -12.67 -15.06
C LEU A 175 -21.03 -11.81 -14.01
N SER A 176 -21.26 -12.07 -12.70
CA SER A 176 -20.56 -11.34 -11.63
C SER A 176 -19.05 -11.59 -11.61
N CYS A 177 -18.60 -12.78 -12.03
CA CYS A 177 -17.20 -13.18 -12.03
C CYS A 177 -16.41 -12.50 -13.16
N VAL A 178 -16.95 -12.56 -14.39
CA VAL A 178 -16.25 -12.06 -15.60
C VAL A 178 -16.46 -10.58 -15.86
N ASN A 179 -17.54 -10.00 -15.32
CA ASN A 179 -17.80 -8.55 -15.39
C ASN A 179 -17.18 -7.79 -14.20
N GLY A 180 -16.42 -8.48 -13.35
CA GLY A 180 -15.70 -7.89 -12.22
C GLY A 180 -14.51 -7.04 -12.68
N SER A 181 -14.00 -6.20 -11.77
CA SER A 181 -12.85 -5.32 -12.06
C SER A 181 -11.48 -6.02 -11.93
N PHE A 182 -11.46 -7.32 -11.61
CA PHE A 182 -10.26 -8.11 -11.35
C PHE A 182 -10.16 -9.27 -12.34
N PRO A 183 -8.94 -9.79 -12.60
CA PRO A 183 -8.72 -10.90 -13.53
C PRO A 183 -9.20 -12.23 -12.91
N CYS A 184 -10.51 -12.44 -12.87
CA CYS A 184 -11.15 -13.66 -12.42
C CYS A 184 -11.62 -14.52 -13.61
N HIS A 185 -11.70 -15.83 -13.38
CA HIS A 185 -12.13 -16.83 -14.35
C HIS A 185 -13.34 -17.59 -13.80
N TRP A 186 -14.36 -17.79 -14.63
CA TRP A 186 -15.47 -18.66 -14.29
C TRP A 186 -15.23 -20.08 -14.82
N CYS A 187 -15.31 -21.07 -13.93
CA CYS A 187 -15.25 -22.48 -14.28
C CYS A 187 -16.66 -23.04 -14.53
N LYS A 188 -17.08 -23.13 -15.80
CA LYS A 188 -18.41 -23.57 -16.24
C LYS A 188 -18.88 -24.86 -15.56
N TYR A 189 -18.04 -25.89 -15.55
CA TYR A 189 -18.41 -27.21 -15.01
C TYR A 189 -18.38 -27.28 -13.48
N ARG A 190 -17.49 -26.52 -12.83
CA ARG A 190 -17.38 -26.48 -11.37
C ARG A 190 -18.31 -25.45 -10.71
N HIS A 191 -19.00 -24.64 -11.52
CA HIS A 191 -19.90 -23.57 -11.07
C HIS A 191 -19.25 -22.65 -10.02
N MET A 192 -17.99 -22.25 -10.26
CA MET A 192 -17.22 -21.41 -9.34
C MET A 192 -16.37 -20.37 -10.06
N CYS A 193 -16.11 -19.27 -9.37
CA CYS A 193 -15.20 -18.21 -9.80
C CYS A 193 -13.84 -18.35 -9.09
N THR A 194 -12.74 -18.29 -9.84
CA THR A 194 -11.38 -18.40 -9.32
C THR A 194 -10.44 -17.43 -10.02
N HIS A 195 -9.38 -17.01 -9.35
CA HIS A 195 -8.28 -16.28 -9.97
C HIS A 195 -7.32 -17.20 -10.77
N ASN A 196 -7.32 -18.51 -10.51
CA ASN A 196 -6.39 -19.46 -11.11
C ASN A 196 -7.12 -20.36 -12.11
N ALA A 197 -6.86 -20.16 -13.40
CA ALA A 197 -7.46 -20.93 -14.47
C ALA A 197 -7.21 -22.45 -14.36
N ASN A 198 -6.15 -22.87 -13.66
CA ASN A 198 -5.84 -24.29 -13.45
C ASN A 198 -6.77 -24.98 -12.44
N ASP A 199 -7.53 -24.24 -11.64
CA ASP A 199 -8.53 -24.84 -10.75
C ASP A 199 -9.76 -25.32 -11.54
N CYS A 200 -9.94 -24.86 -12.80
CA CYS A 200 -10.99 -25.36 -13.68
C CYS A 200 -10.63 -26.74 -14.24
N SER A 201 -11.60 -27.66 -14.26
CA SER A 201 -11.41 -29.06 -14.69
C SER A 201 -10.87 -29.22 -16.12
N PHE A 202 -11.27 -28.34 -17.04
CA PHE A 202 -10.87 -28.40 -18.45
C PHE A 202 -10.65 -26.98 -19.01
N GLN A 203 -9.85 -26.87 -20.07
CA GLN A 203 -9.59 -25.58 -20.73
C GLN A 203 -10.85 -24.98 -21.36
N GLU A 204 -11.71 -25.81 -21.95
CA GLU A 204 -12.97 -25.43 -22.61
C GLU A 204 -14.03 -24.88 -21.64
N GLY A 205 -13.88 -25.15 -20.34
CA GLY A 205 -14.79 -24.68 -19.29
C GLY A 205 -14.43 -23.31 -18.72
N ARG A 206 -13.38 -22.66 -19.23
CA ARG A 206 -12.87 -21.38 -18.72
C ARG A 206 -13.54 -20.21 -19.45
N VAL A 207 -14.23 -19.36 -18.70
CA VAL A 207 -14.86 -18.15 -19.24
C VAL A 207 -14.15 -16.92 -18.67
N ASN A 208 -13.61 -16.09 -19.56
CA ASN A 208 -12.79 -14.93 -19.21
C ASN A 208 -13.43 -13.59 -19.58
N MET A 209 -14.49 -13.61 -20.40
CA MET A 209 -15.24 -12.42 -20.83
C MET A 209 -16.72 -12.77 -20.99
N SER A 210 -17.59 -11.80 -20.75
CA SER A 210 -19.04 -11.94 -20.94
C SER A 210 -19.43 -12.25 -22.40
N GLU A 211 -18.65 -11.78 -23.38
CA GLU A 211 -18.89 -12.03 -24.81
C GLU A 211 -18.67 -13.49 -25.24
N ALA A 212 -17.92 -14.28 -24.47
CA ALA A 212 -17.78 -15.72 -24.72
C ALA A 212 -19.06 -16.50 -24.41
N LEU A 213 -20.02 -15.90 -23.69
CA LEU A 213 -21.34 -16.48 -23.45
C LEU A 213 -22.27 -16.34 -24.68
N SER A 214 -21.94 -15.43 -25.60
CA SER A 214 -22.74 -15.17 -26.81
C SER A 214 -22.46 -16.15 -27.94
N GLN A 215 -21.32 -16.86 -27.92
CA GLN A 215 -20.88 -17.74 -29.01
C GLN A 215 -21.11 -19.24 -28.77
N GLN A 216 -21.74 -19.63 -27.65
CA GLN A 216 -22.00 -21.05 -27.32
C GLN A 216 -23.49 -21.40 -27.20
N LEU A 217 -24.39 -20.59 -27.80
CA LEU A 217 -25.84 -20.85 -27.84
C LEU A 217 -26.39 -21.16 -29.24
N PHE A 218 -25.56 -21.72 -30.13
CA PHE A 218 -26.03 -22.38 -31.36
C PHE A 218 -25.51 -23.81 -31.41
#